data_AF-A0A2R4WS69-F1
#
_entry.id   AF-A0A2R4WS69-F1
#
_cell.length_a   1.000
_cell.length_b   1.000
_cell.length_c   1.000
_cell.angle_alpha   90.00
_cell.angle_beta   90.00
_cell.angle_gamma   90.00
#
_symmetry.space_group_name_H-M   'P 1'
#
loop_
_entity.id
_entity.type
_entity.pdbx_description
1 polymer ?
#
loop_
_entity_poly.entity_id
_entity_poly.type
_entity_poly.pdbx_seq_one_letter_code
_entity_poly.pdbx_strand_id
1 'polypeptide(L)'
;MRIAGVEPPTLTAIAFETYALVRRPKASGFSEDQAEAITGAPRDGRESELASLATKADLRKTEIRLEAKPTDLSQKVAALSHRTDLGLAAGRADLKLLEQRMIVTLGTLAAAGIGILIAAIRYLPPAGH
;
A
#
# COMPACT_ATOMS: atom_id res chain seq x y z
N MET A 1 28.88 -13.61 -2.03
CA MET A 1 29.13 -13.99 -0.62
C MET A 1 28.13 -15.08 -0.26
N ARG A 2 28.56 -16.35 -0.27
CA ARG A 2 27.68 -17.53 -0.15
C ARG A 2 27.61 -17.90 1.32
N ILE A 3 26.44 -17.73 1.95
CA ILE A 3 26.23 -18.05 3.36
C ILE A 3 26.30 -19.58 3.47
N ALA A 4 27.30 -20.10 4.18
CA ALA A 4 27.48 -21.53 4.39
C ALA A 4 26.23 -22.10 5.05
N GLY A 5 25.57 -23.04 4.38
CA GLY A 5 24.42 -23.75 4.92
C GLY A 5 24.87 -24.57 6.12
N VAL A 6 24.33 -24.27 7.29
CA VAL A 6 24.38 -25.19 8.42
C VAL A 6 23.45 -26.34 8.06
N GLU A 7 24.03 -27.47 7.67
CA GLU A 7 23.31 -28.73 7.44
C GLU A 7 22.52 -29.09 8.71
N PRO A 8 21.23 -29.45 8.60
CA PRO A 8 20.45 -29.85 9.76
C PRO A 8 21.08 -31.11 10.39
N PRO A 9 21.22 -31.17 11.73
CA PRO A 9 21.80 -32.34 12.38
C PRO A 9 20.98 -33.59 12.04
N THR A 10 21.67 -34.67 11.69
CA THR A 10 21.03 -35.94 11.38
C THR A 10 20.39 -36.53 12.64
N LEU A 11 19.28 -37.28 12.49
CA LEU A 11 18.57 -37.90 13.62
C LEU A 11 19.49 -38.71 14.55
N THR A 12 20.53 -39.32 13.99
CA THR A 12 21.57 -40.03 14.73
C THR A 12 22.38 -39.11 15.63
N ALA A 13 22.80 -37.93 15.15
CA ALA A 13 23.54 -36.95 15.94
C ALA A 13 22.71 -36.40 17.11
N ILE A 14 21.43 -36.12 16.87
CA ILE A 14 20.48 -35.66 17.89
C ILE A 14 20.29 -36.72 18.98
N ALA A 15 20.18 -38.00 18.59
CA ALA A 15 20.05 -39.11 19.53
C ALA A 15 21.30 -39.28 20.41
N PHE A 16 22.49 -39.14 19.84
CA PHE A 16 23.75 -39.19 20.59
C PHE A 16 23.89 -38.04 21.59
N GLU A 17 23.49 -36.83 21.20
CA GLU A 17 23.53 -35.65 22.06
C GLU A 17 22.57 -35.77 23.25
N THR A 18 21.35 -36.26 22.98
CA THR A 18 20.32 -36.49 24.01
C THR A 18 20.77 -37.56 25.03
N TYR A 19 21.40 -38.62 24.55
CA TYR A 19 21.97 -39.66 25.42
C TYR A 19 23.13 -39.13 26.29
N ALA A 20 24.00 -38.28 25.72
CA ALA A 20 25.10 -37.66 26.46
C ALA A 20 24.61 -36.71 27.57
N LEU A 21 23.48 -36.02 27.34
CA LEU A 21 22.85 -35.12 28.30
C LEU A 21 22.41 -35.86 29.58
N VAL A 22 21.84 -37.06 29.47
CA VAL A 22 21.39 -37.87 30.63
C VAL A 22 22.53 -38.66 31.26
N ARG A 23 23.51 -39.12 30.46
CA ARG A 23 24.62 -39.94 30.95
C ARG A 23 25.61 -39.15 31.82
N ARG A 24 25.84 -37.86 31.52
CA ARG A 24 26.79 -37.02 32.28
C ARG A 24 26.37 -36.81 33.75
N PRO A 25 25.10 -36.46 34.07
CA PRO A 25 24.61 -36.41 35.44
C PRO A 25 24.66 -37.76 36.15
N LYS A 26 24.30 -38.86 35.48
CA LYS A 26 24.42 -40.20 36.09
C LYS A 26 25.87 -40.55 36.45
N ALA A 27 26.82 -40.21 35.59
CA ALA A 27 28.24 -40.44 35.83
C ALA A 27 28.81 -39.60 37.00
N SER A 28 28.13 -38.52 37.39
CA SER A 28 28.47 -37.69 38.56
C SER A 28 27.68 -38.06 39.82
N GLY A 29 26.94 -39.18 39.82
CA GLY A 29 26.29 -39.74 41.00
C GLY A 29 24.82 -39.34 41.20
N PHE A 30 24.19 -38.67 40.24
CA PHE A 30 22.75 -38.38 40.28
C PHE A 30 21.93 -39.66 39.97
N SER A 31 20.78 -39.81 40.62
CA SER A 31 19.83 -40.88 40.28
C SER A 31 19.23 -40.66 38.88
N GLU A 32 18.65 -41.70 38.30
CA GLU A 32 17.92 -41.64 37.02
C GLU A 32 16.92 -40.47 36.99
N ASP A 33 16.05 -40.42 38.00
CA ASP A 33 15.00 -39.40 38.14
C ASP A 33 15.58 -37.98 38.27
N GLN A 34 16.71 -37.84 38.98
CA GLN A 34 17.39 -36.54 39.12
C GLN A 34 18.05 -36.10 37.81
N ALA A 35 18.68 -37.04 37.10
CA ALA A 35 19.30 -36.76 35.80
C ALA A 35 18.25 -36.34 34.76
N GLU A 36 17.09 -36.98 34.77
CA GLU A 36 15.95 -36.63 33.90
C GLU A 36 15.37 -35.26 34.27
N ALA A 37 15.16 -34.97 35.56
CA ALA A 37 14.69 -33.66 36.01
C ALA A 37 15.64 -32.50 35.67
N ILE A 38 16.96 -32.71 35.84
CA ILE A 38 17.98 -31.70 35.54
C ILE A 38 18.10 -31.44 34.03
N THR A 39 17.88 -32.46 33.19
CA THR A 39 17.95 -32.32 31.73
C THR A 39 16.65 -31.86 31.09
N GLY A 40 15.50 -32.06 31.76
CA GLY A 40 14.19 -31.58 31.35
C GLY A 40 14.01 -30.07 31.50
N ALA A 41 14.43 -29.47 32.61
CA ALA A 41 14.21 -28.04 32.86
C ALA A 41 14.80 -27.08 31.79
N PRO A 42 16.03 -27.29 31.27
CA PRO A 42 16.57 -26.49 30.17
C PRO A 42 15.92 -26.79 28.80
N ARG A 43 15.25 -27.94 28.67
CA ARG A 43 14.50 -28.29 27.45
C ARG A 43 13.20 -27.50 27.41
N ASP A 44 12.46 -27.48 28.50
CA ASP A 44 11.19 -26.75 28.62
C ASP A 44 11.40 -25.24 28.46
N GLY A 45 12.48 -24.69 29.02
CA GLY A 45 12.87 -23.29 28.82
C GLY A 45 13.16 -22.94 27.36
N ARG A 46 13.92 -23.80 26.65
CA ARG A 46 14.22 -23.60 25.22
C ARG A 46 13.00 -23.76 24.34
N GLU A 47 12.11 -24.70 24.65
CA GLU A 47 10.87 -24.90 23.89
C GLU A 47 9.95 -23.68 24.01
N SER A 48 9.86 -23.10 25.22
CA SER A 48 9.14 -21.84 25.45
C SER A 48 9.78 -20.65 24.72
N GLU A 49 11.11 -20.54 24.69
CA GLU A 49 11.81 -19.47 23.96
C GLU A 49 11.64 -19.60 22.43
N LEU A 50 11.77 -20.82 21.90
CA LEU A 50 11.60 -21.10 20.47
C LEU A 50 10.16 -20.83 20.00
N ALA A 51 9.16 -21.08 20.85
CA ALA A 51 7.77 -20.77 20.57
C ALA A 51 7.50 -19.25 20.43
N SER A 52 8.32 -18.41 21.07
CA SER A 52 8.20 -16.95 21.01
C SER A 52 8.99 -16.31 19.87
N LEU A 53 9.86 -17.05 19.18
CA LEU A 53 10.72 -16.50 18.12
C LEU A 53 9.99 -16.46 16.77
N ALA A 54 10.05 -15.29 16.12
CA ALA A 54 9.62 -15.18 14.73
C ALA A 54 10.53 -16.02 13.85
N THR A 55 9.95 -16.93 13.07
CA THR A 55 10.72 -17.78 12.17
C THR A 55 11.13 -17.00 10.92
N LYS A 56 12.11 -17.53 10.18
CA LYS A 56 12.48 -16.98 8.86
C LYS A 56 11.29 -16.94 7.89
N ALA A 57 10.34 -17.87 8.02
CA ALA A 57 9.13 -17.89 7.22
C ALA A 57 8.20 -16.71 7.54
N ASP A 58 8.07 -16.36 8.83
CA ASP A 58 7.29 -15.22 9.29
C ASP A 58 7.90 -13.90 8.78
N LEU A 59 9.23 -13.77 8.90
CA LEU A 59 9.96 -12.61 8.39
C LEU A 59 9.77 -12.45 6.88
N ARG A 60 9.94 -13.53 6.10
CA ARG A 60 9.73 -13.51 4.64
C ARG A 60 8.30 -13.14 4.25
N LYS A 61 7.31 -13.62 5.00
CA LYS A 61 5.90 -13.26 4.79
C LYS A 61 5.67 -11.77 5.06
N THR A 62 6.30 -11.22 6.10
CA THR A 62 6.20 -9.78 6.39
C THR A 62 6.92 -8.94 5.35
N GLU A 63 8.09 -9.37 4.86
CA GLU A 63 8.86 -8.71 3.80
C GLU A 63 8.06 -8.60 2.50
N ILE A 64 7.51 -9.72 2.01
CA ILE A 64 6.65 -9.75 0.81
C ILE A 64 5.45 -8.81 0.96
N ARG A 65 4.82 -8.79 2.15
CA ARG A 65 3.69 -7.91 2.43
C ARG A 65 4.10 -6.44 2.47
N LEU A 66 5.30 -6.16 2.97
CA LEU A 66 5.87 -4.82 3.02
C LEU A 66 6.25 -4.31 1.64
N GLU A 67 6.71 -5.16 0.72
CA GLU A 67 7.03 -4.78 -0.66
C GLU A 67 5.78 -4.60 -1.53
N ALA A 68 4.74 -5.41 -1.30
CA ALA A 68 3.50 -5.32 -2.05
C ALA A 68 2.74 -4.00 -1.81
N LYS A 69 2.75 -3.48 -0.57
CA LYS A 69 1.98 -2.27 -0.21
C LYS A 69 2.47 -0.98 -0.91
N PRO A 70 3.77 -0.63 -0.91
CA PRO A 70 4.30 0.49 -1.70
C PRO A 70 4.00 0.37 -3.18
N THR A 71 4.06 -0.85 -3.74
CA THR A 71 3.76 -1.07 -5.16
C THR A 71 2.29 -0.77 -5.47
N ASP A 72 1.35 -1.31 -4.67
CA ASP A 72 -0.09 -1.03 -4.79
C ASP A 72 -0.40 0.47 -4.58
N LEU A 73 0.22 1.10 -3.58
CA LEU A 73 0.06 2.53 -3.32
C LEU A 73 0.57 3.38 -4.48
N SER A 74 1.73 3.05 -5.05
CA SER A 74 2.30 3.74 -6.21
C SER A 74 1.36 3.65 -7.43
N GLN A 75 0.79 2.47 -7.68
CA GLN A 75 -0.20 2.28 -8.74
C GLN A 75 -1.48 3.11 -8.51
N LYS A 76 -1.99 3.13 -7.27
CA LYS A 76 -3.16 3.96 -6.91
C LYS A 76 -2.90 5.44 -7.08
N VAL A 77 -1.71 5.92 -6.71
CA VAL A 77 -1.32 7.32 -6.90
C VAL A 77 -1.22 7.65 -8.39
N ALA A 78 -0.61 6.79 -9.21
CA ALA A 78 -0.54 6.99 -10.65
C ALA A 78 -1.94 7.04 -11.31
N ALA A 79 -2.83 6.12 -10.93
CA ALA A 79 -4.20 6.09 -11.42
C ALA A 79 -5.00 7.33 -10.99
N LEU A 80 -4.83 7.80 -9.75
CA LEU A 80 -5.49 8.99 -9.24
C LEU A 80 -4.97 10.26 -9.92
N SER A 81 -3.66 10.37 -10.15
CA SER A 81 -3.05 11.47 -10.90
C SER A 81 -3.66 11.56 -12.30
N HIS A 82 -3.68 10.44 -13.02
CA HIS A 82 -4.25 10.38 -14.36
C HIS A 82 -5.75 10.78 -14.37
N ARG A 83 -6.52 10.32 -13.38
CA ARG A 83 -7.93 10.71 -13.25
C ARG A 83 -8.10 12.21 -13.01
N THR A 84 -7.24 12.81 -12.18
CA THR A 84 -7.25 14.26 -11.92
C THR A 84 -6.89 15.05 -13.17
N ASP A 85 -5.89 14.61 -13.93
CA ASP A 85 -5.48 15.27 -15.18
C ASP A 85 -6.61 15.25 -16.21
N LEU A 86 -7.27 14.10 -16.37
CA LEU A 86 -8.46 13.98 -17.22
C LEU A 86 -9.61 14.88 -16.74
N GLY A 87 -9.87 14.92 -15.43
CA GLY A 87 -10.90 15.77 -14.84
C GLY A 87 -10.62 17.27 -15.05
N LEU A 88 -9.37 17.69 -14.90
CA LEU A 88 -8.93 19.07 -15.16
C LEU A 88 -9.05 19.42 -16.65
N ALA A 89 -8.67 18.50 -17.55
CA ALA A 89 -8.80 18.70 -18.98
C ALA A 89 -10.26 18.83 -19.41
N ALA A 90 -11.14 17.95 -18.91
CA ALA A 90 -12.58 18.02 -19.14
C ALA A 90 -13.17 19.33 -18.61
N GLY A 91 -12.86 19.71 -17.36
CA GLY A 91 -13.34 20.95 -16.77
C GLY A 91 -12.89 22.20 -17.54
N ARG A 92 -11.64 22.22 -18.05
CA ARG A 92 -11.15 23.30 -18.93
C ARG A 92 -11.91 23.36 -20.25
N ALA A 93 -12.27 22.22 -20.83
CA ALA A 93 -13.05 22.16 -22.06
C ALA A 93 -14.47 22.70 -21.84
N ASP A 94 -15.12 22.32 -20.73
CA ASP A 94 -16.45 22.79 -20.37
C ASP A 94 -16.49 24.31 -20.14
N LEU A 95 -15.47 24.86 -19.47
CA LEU A 95 -15.34 26.31 -19.28
C LEU A 95 -15.21 27.07 -20.60
N LYS A 96 -14.43 26.54 -21.57
CA LYS A 96 -14.31 27.14 -22.90
C LYS A 96 -15.63 27.10 -23.67
N LEU A 97 -16.37 25.99 -23.60
CA LEU A 97 -17.68 25.88 -24.22
C LEU A 97 -18.68 26.87 -23.60
N LEU A 98 -18.63 27.03 -22.28
CA LEU A 98 -19.46 27.99 -21.57
C LEU A 98 -19.15 29.43 -21.98
N GLU A 99 -17.87 29.79 -22.02
CA GLU A 99 -17.40 31.10 -22.48
C GLU A 99 -17.88 31.39 -23.91
N GLN A 100 -17.72 30.43 -24.82
CA GLN A 100 -18.17 30.55 -26.20
C GLN A 100 -19.70 30.76 -26.29
N ARG A 101 -20.48 29.95 -25.57
CA ARG A 101 -21.95 30.09 -25.55
C ARG A 101 -22.38 31.44 -25.00
N MET A 102 -21.70 31.94 -23.97
CA MET A 102 -21.99 33.24 -23.38
C MET A 102 -21.66 34.36 -24.36
N ILE A 103 -20.50 34.32 -25.03
CA ILE A 103 -20.12 35.31 -26.05
C ILE A 103 -21.14 35.33 -27.19
N VAL A 104 -21.56 34.18 -27.70
CA VAL A 104 -22.57 34.09 -28.78
C VAL A 104 -23.92 34.63 -28.30
N THR A 105 -24.37 34.21 -27.11
CA THR A 105 -25.68 34.63 -26.58
C THR A 105 -25.72 36.13 -26.31
N LEU A 106 -24.69 36.68 -25.66
CA LEU A 106 -24.61 38.13 -25.42
C LEU A 106 -24.42 38.91 -26.71
N GLY A 107 -23.60 38.43 -27.65
CA GLY A 107 -23.40 39.06 -28.95
C GLY A 107 -24.69 39.13 -29.77
N THR A 108 -25.47 38.05 -29.79
CA THR A 108 -26.78 38.03 -30.48
C THR A 108 -27.78 38.97 -29.83
N LEU A 109 -27.85 39.03 -28.49
CA LEU A 109 -28.70 39.98 -27.77
C LEU A 109 -28.30 41.44 -28.04
N ALA A 110 -27.01 41.74 -28.03
CA ALA A 110 -26.49 43.08 -28.34
C ALA A 110 -26.82 43.49 -29.78
N ALA A 111 -26.58 42.60 -30.75
CA ALA A 111 -26.89 42.84 -32.16
C ALA A 111 -28.39 43.06 -32.39
N ALA A 112 -29.24 42.24 -31.76
CA ALA A 112 -30.70 42.40 -31.83
C ALA A 112 -31.14 43.75 -31.23
N GLY A 113 -30.61 44.13 -30.06
CA GLY A 113 -30.90 45.41 -29.43
C GLY A 113 -30.51 46.61 -30.31
N ILE A 114 -29.32 46.57 -30.91
CA ILE A 114 -28.87 47.59 -31.86
C ILE A 114 -29.79 47.64 -33.10
N GLY A 115 -30.14 46.48 -33.66
CA GLY A 115 -31.04 46.40 -34.81
C GLY A 115 -32.42 47.02 -34.55
N ILE A 116 -33.00 46.74 -33.37
CA ILE A 116 -34.27 47.33 -32.93
C ILE A 116 -34.15 48.85 -32.79
N LEU A 117 -33.06 49.34 -32.18
CA LEU A 117 -32.85 50.77 -31.99
C LEU A 117 -32.73 51.51 -33.33
N ILE A 118 -32.00 50.96 -34.29
CA ILE A 118 -31.87 51.52 -35.64
C ILE A 118 -33.24 51.55 -36.35
N ALA A 119 -34.01 50.47 -36.26
CA ALA A 119 -35.35 50.41 -36.85
C ALA A 119 -36.28 51.47 -36.25
N ALA A 120 -36.24 51.68 -34.93
CA ALA A 120 -37.04 52.69 -34.24
C ALA A 120 -36.68 54.12 -34.69
N ILE A 121 -35.39 54.45 -34.81
CA ILE A 121 -34.94 55.77 -35.29
C ILE A 121 -35.41 56.01 -36.72
N ARG A 122 -35.31 55.01 -37.60
CA ARG A 122 -35.73 55.14 -39.01
C ARG A 122 -37.25 55.27 -39.16
N TYR A 123 -38.03 54.72 -38.24
CA TYR A 123 -39.49 54.70 -38.31
C TYR A 123 -40.16 55.82 -37.49
N LEU A 124 -39.39 56.64 -36.74
CA LEU A 124 -39.93 57.83 -36.11
C LEU A 124 -40.28 58.87 -37.20
N PRO A 125 -41.53 59.34 -37.31
CA PRO A 125 -41.88 60.41 -38.24
C PRO A 125 -41.04 61.65 -37.89
N PRO A 126 -40.57 62.43 -38.90
CA PRO A 126 -39.85 63.66 -38.63
C PRO A 126 -40.71 64.52 -37.70
N ALA A 127 -40.16 64.92 -36.56
CA ALA A 127 -40.81 65.84 -35.65
C ALA A 127 -41.07 67.13 -36.44
N GLY A 128 -42.30 67.27 -36.92
CA GLY A 128 -42.73 68.41 -37.72
C GLY A 128 -42.47 69.69 -36.93
N HIS A 129 -41.68 70.57 -37.54
CA HIS A 129 -41.71 72.00 -37.27
C HIS A 129 -42.84 72.61 -38.11
#